data_AF-A0A0C3A4K3-F1
#
_entry.id   AF-A0A0C3A4K3-F1
#
_cell.length_a   1.000
_cell.length_b   1.000
_cell.length_c   1.000
_cell.angle_alpha   90.00
_cell.angle_beta   90.00
_cell.angle_gamma   90.00
#
_symmetry.space_group_name_H-M   'P 1'
#
loop_
_entity.id
_entity.type
_entity.pdbx_description
1 polymer ?
#
loop_
_entity_poly.entity_id
_entity_poly.type
_entity_poly.pdbx_seq_one_letter_code
_entity_poly.pdbx_strand_id
1 'polypeptide(L)' 'LVLIRNSAIEKELNRKHKARWLGPMVVVKRTTGGAYICSELSGAISRLRFAAFRV' A
#
# COMPACT_ATOMS: atom_id res chain seq x y z
N LEU A 1 8.21 4.92 -7.31
CA LEU A 1 7.46 5.42 -6.14
C LEU A 1 5.99 5.10 -6.34
N VAL A 2 5.33 4.54 -5.34
CA VAL A 2 3.92 4.14 -5.38
C VAL A 2 3.19 4.66 -4.15
N LEU A 3 1.92 5.02 -4.33
CA LEU A 3 1.00 5.25 -3.22
C LEU A 3 0.23 3.96 -2.97
N ILE A 4 0.05 3.63 -1.69
CA ILE A 4 -0.63 2.41 -1.31
C ILE A 4 -2.04 2.76 -0.86
N ARG A 5 -3.03 2.12 -1.47
CA ARG A 5 -4.43 2.32 -1.13
C ARG A 5 -4.80 1.55 0.13
N ASN A 6 -5.39 2.23 1.12
CA ASN A 6 -5.99 1.54 2.25
C ASN A 6 -7.43 1.12 1.89
N SER A 7 -7.58 -0.12 1.43
CA SER A 7 -8.88 -0.66 1.00
C SER A 7 -9.90 -0.77 2.14
N ALA A 8 -9.46 -0.88 3.40
CA ALA A 8 -10.38 -0.93 4.54
C ALA A 8 -11.10 0.41 4.72
N ILE A 9 -10.34 1.51 4.64
CA ILE A 9 -10.89 2.88 4.73
C ILE A 9 -11.79 3.19 3.54
N GLU A 10 -11.47 2.69 2.35
CA GLU A 10 -12.26 2.96 1.15
C GLU A 10 -13.70 2.43 1.22
N LYS A 11 -13.89 1.29 1.89
CA LYS A 11 -15.18 0.64 2.09
C LYS A 11 -16.02 1.26 3.21
N GLU A 12 -15.45 2.18 3.98
CA GLU A 12 -16.09 2.77 5.13
C GLU A 12 -16.97 3.99 4.77
N LEU A 13 -18.05 4.21 5.54
CA LEU A 13 -19.01 5.29 5.26
C LEU A 13 -18.42 6.68 5.54
N ASN A 14 -17.56 6.82 6.56
CA ASN A 14 -16.88 8.07 6.93
C ASN A 14 -15.51 8.27 6.25
N ARG A 15 -15.24 7.55 5.16
CA ARG A 15 -13.96 7.56 4.41
C ARG A 15 -13.47 8.94 3.96
N LYS A 16 -14.35 9.94 3.86
CA LYS A 16 -13.98 11.30 3.42
C LYS A 16 -13.04 12.00 4.40
N HIS A 17 -13.12 11.66 5.69
CA HIS A 17 -12.32 12.28 6.75
C HIS A 17 -11.06 11.47 7.09
N LYS A 18 -10.79 10.36 6.41
CA LYS A 18 -9.68 9.45 6.73
C LYS A 18 -8.61 9.44 5.65
N ALA A 19 -7.37 9.18 6.05
CA ALA A 19 -6.24 9.05 5.15
C ALA A 19 -6.39 7.81 4.25
N ARG A 20 -6.75 8.03 2.97
CA ARG A 20 -7.00 6.95 2.00
C ARG A 20 -5.73 6.31 1.46
N TRP A 21 -4.66 7.09 1.39
CA TRP A 21 -3.40 6.70 0.78
C TRP A 21 -2.32 6.68 1.85
N LEU A 22 -1.65 5.54 1.95
CA LEU A 22 -0.38 5.43 2.66
C LEU A 22 0.70 6.00 1.75
N GLY A 23 1.66 6.67 2.38
CA GLY A 23 2.62 7.56 1.76
C GLY A 23 3.46 6.97 0.61
N PRO A 24 4.37 7.76 0.06
CA PRO A 24 5.24 7.34 -1.02
C PRO A 24 6.11 6.16 -0.59
N MET A 25 5.85 4.99 -1.16
CA MET A 25 6.64 3.79 -0.92
C MET A 25 7.38 3.36 -2.19
N VAL A 26 8.46 2.61 -2.00
CA VAL A 26 9.25 2.00 -3.06
C VAL A 26 8.92 0.52 -3.10
N VAL A 27 8.53 0.00 -4.27
CA VAL A 27 8.33 -1.45 -4.44
C VAL A 27 9.69 -2.12 -4.51
N VAL A 28 9.97 -2.99 -3.54
CA VAL A 28 11.23 -3.73 -3.46
C VAL A 28 11.13 -5.00 -4.31
N LYS A 29 10.04 -5.75 -4.14
CA LYS A 29 9.85 -7.04 -4.80
C LYS A 29 8.38 -7.39 -4.95
N ARG A 30 8.05 -8.14 -5.99
CA ARG A 30 6.78 -8.85 -6.15
C ARG A 30 6.97 -10.33 -5.77
N THR A 31 6.10 -10.85 -4.92
CA THR A 31 6.10 -12.28 -4.56
C THR A 31 5.46 -13.11 -5.65
N THR A 32 5.69 -14.43 -5.64
CA THR A 32 5.08 -15.37 -6.60
C THR A 32 3.54 -15.36 -6.52
N GLY A 33 2.98 -15.11 -5.34
CA GLY A 33 1.54 -14.89 -5.13
C GLY A 33 1.03 -13.52 -5.59
N GLY A 34 1.87 -12.71 -6.24
CA GLY A 34 1.52 -11.43 -6.82
C GLY A 34 1.47 -10.25 -5.85
N ALA A 35 1.70 -10.46 -4.55
CA ALA A 35 1.76 -9.37 -3.56
C ALA A 35 3.06 -8.56 -3.69
N TYR A 36 3.02 -7.30 -3.28
CA TYR A 36 4.16 -6.40 -3.25
C TYR A 36 4.73 -6.28 -1.85
N ILE A 37 6.07 -6.31 -1.78
CA ILE A 37 6.85 -5.90 -0.63
C ILE A 37 7.32 -4.48 -0.94
N CYS A 38 6.96 -3.54 -0.07
CA CYS A 38 7.30 -2.14 -0.23
C CYS A 38 8.18 -1.66 0.92
N SER A 39 9.01 -0.66 0.65
CA SER A 39 9.83 0.06 1.61
C SER A 39 9.36 1.51 1.71
N GLU A 40 9.48 2.10 2.89
CA GLU A 40 9.44 3.55 3.03
C GLU A 40 10.64 4.20 2.35
N LEU A 41 10.56 5.51 2.10
CA LEU A 41 11.63 6.31 1.49
C LEU A 41 12.95 6.23 2.26
N SER A 42 12.89 5.98 3.58
CA SER A 42 14.06 5.79 4.44
C SER A 42 14.79 4.46 4.23
N GLY A 43 14.29 3.58 3.35
CA GLY A 43 14.84 2.23 3.13
C GLY A 43 14.33 1.18 4.12
N ALA A 44 13.45 1.56 5.05
CA ALA A 44 12.80 0.64 5.97
C ALA A 44 11.74 -0.21 5.25
N ILE A 45 11.94 -1.52 5.23
CA ILE A 45 11.00 -2.46 4.60
C ILE A 45 9.73 -2.54 5.45
N SER A 46 8.58 -2.31 4.82
CA SER A 46 7.29 -2.46 5.48
C SER A 46 7.01 -3.93 5.76
N ARG A 47 6.62 -4.24 7.00
CA ARG A 47 6.21 -5.60 7.41
C ARG A 47 4.83 -6.00 6.87
N LEU A 48 4.09 -5.05 6.30
CA LEU A 48 2.78 -5.27 5.72
C LEU A 48 2.90 -5.92 4.33
N ARG A 49 1.94 -6.78 3.98
CA ARG A 49 1.82 -7.34 2.64
C ARG A 49 0.80 -6.53 1.85
N PHE A 50 1.22 -6.02 0.70
CA PHE A 50 0.34 -5.24 -0.16
C PHE A 50 -0.18 -6.10 -1.32
N ALA A 51 -1.51 -6.16 -1.46
CA ALA A 51 -2.11 -6.88 -2.58
C ALA A 51 -1.82 -6.16 -3.90
N ALA A 52 -1.63 -6.92 -4.98
CA ALA A 52 -1.66 -6.33 -6.31
C ALA A 52 -3.09 -5.90 -6.65
N PHE A 53 -3.25 -4.63 -6.97
CA PHE A 53 -4.49 -4.10 -7.52
C PHE A 53 -4.29 -3.90 -9.02
N ARG A 54 -5.16 -4.49 -9.85
CA ARG A 54 -5.30 -4.19 -11.27
C ARG A 54 -6.54 -3.32 -11.43
N VAL A 55 -6.39 -2.17 -12.08
CA VAL A 55 -7.49 -1.36 -12.60
C VAL A 55 -7.75 -1.80 -14.02
#